data_AF-A0A6J1W8I2-F1
#
_entry.id   AF-A0A6J1W8I2-F1
#
_cell.length_a   1.000
_cell.length_b   1.000
_cell.length_c   1.000
_cell.angle_alpha   90.00
_cell.angle_beta   90.00
_cell.angle_gamma   90.00
#
_symmetry.space_group_name_H-M   'P 1'
#
loop_
_entity.id
_entity.type
_entity.pdbx_description
1 polymer ?
#
loop_
_entity_poly.entity_id
_entity_poly.type
_entity_poly.pdbx_seq_one_letter_code
_entity_poly.pdbx_strand_id
1 'polypeptide(L)'
;MTETMVDASKEHMGAGSRSQETVGRKPSSRIPLLDRLSATRGIWELMDVQPEQIKRLLSSHQPGSFIVARNGNAAGKTLFLRLPESDNKMVDLFPLEDHP
;
A
#
# COMPACT_ATOMS: atom_id res chain seq x y z
N MET A 1 8.31 -53.95 -30.86
CA MET A 1 9.77 -53.85 -31.00
C MET A 1 10.06 -53.31 -32.38
N THR A 2 10.81 -52.20 -32.45
CA THR A 2 11.63 -51.60 -33.54
C THR A 2 11.66 -50.09 -33.27
N GLU A 3 12.59 -49.62 -32.44
CA GLU A 3 13.94 -49.15 -32.80
C GLU A 3 13.96 -47.63 -33.00
N THR A 4 14.48 -46.95 -31.97
CA THR A 4 15.03 -45.59 -31.98
C THR A 4 16.27 -45.54 -32.87
N MET A 5 16.30 -44.63 -33.84
CA MET A 5 17.55 -44.12 -34.40
C MET A 5 17.78 -42.69 -33.91
N VAL A 6 18.86 -42.55 -33.15
CA VAL A 6 19.51 -41.28 -32.79
C VAL A 6 20.62 -41.05 -33.81
N ASP A 7 20.65 -39.85 -34.39
CA ASP A 7 21.86 -39.23 -34.95
C ASP A 7 21.71 -37.73 -34.62
N ALA A 8 22.42 -37.13 -33.65
CA ALA A 8 23.83 -36.70 -33.72
C ALA A 8 24.12 -36.00 -35.06
N SER A 9 24.64 -34.78 -35.18
CA SER A 9 25.48 -33.94 -34.34
C SER A 9 25.42 -32.53 -34.97
N LYS A 10 25.28 -31.47 -34.16
CA LYS A 10 26.36 -30.50 -33.89
C LYS A 10 26.61 -29.49 -35.02
N GLU A 11 26.17 -28.26 -34.81
CA GLU A 11 27.02 -27.11 -35.13
C GLU A 11 26.77 -25.95 -34.15
N HIS A 12 27.83 -25.70 -33.38
CA HIS A 12 28.06 -24.58 -32.49
C HIS A 12 28.41 -23.36 -33.36
N MET A 13 27.99 -22.16 -32.97
CA MET A 13 28.78 -20.91 -32.98
C MET A 13 27.84 -19.71 -32.82
N GLY A 14 28.09 -18.86 -31.83
CA GLY A 14 27.42 -17.56 -31.74
C GLY A 14 27.35 -17.01 -30.33
N ALA A 15 28.51 -16.75 -29.74
CA ALA A 15 28.63 -16.01 -28.48
C ALA A 15 27.95 -14.64 -28.58
N GLY A 16 27.02 -14.38 -27.66
CA GLY A 16 26.33 -13.12 -27.53
C GLY A 16 25.65 -12.97 -26.18
N SER A 17 26.28 -13.48 -25.10
CA SER A 17 25.90 -13.10 -23.74
C SER A 17 26.25 -11.65 -23.54
N ARG A 18 25.37 -10.77 -23.99
CA ARG A 18 25.34 -9.36 -23.61
C ARG A 18 24.90 -9.32 -22.16
N SER A 19 25.87 -9.54 -21.27
CA SER A 19 25.74 -9.23 -19.85
C SER A 19 25.34 -7.76 -19.79
N GLN A 20 24.05 -7.50 -19.58
CA GLN A 20 23.61 -6.18 -19.18
C GLN A 20 24.17 -5.99 -17.77
N GLU A 21 25.34 -5.37 -17.73
CA GLU A 21 25.84 -4.65 -16.57
C GLU A 21 24.75 -3.64 -16.19
N THR A 22 23.86 -4.05 -15.28
CA THR A 22 22.91 -3.14 -14.66
C THR A 22 23.71 -2.23 -13.76
N VAL A 23 24.09 -1.09 -14.35
CA VAL A 23 24.50 0.15 -13.71
C VAL A 23 24.04 0.19 -12.26
N GLY A 24 25.03 0.18 -11.36
CA GLY A 24 24.93 0.40 -9.92
C GLY A 24 23.51 0.36 -9.35
N ARG A 25 23.06 -0.84 -8.95
CA ARG A 25 21.98 -0.98 -7.99
C ARG A 25 22.45 -0.35 -6.69
N LYS A 26 22.35 0.97 -6.59
CA LYS A 26 22.41 1.70 -5.32
C LYS A 26 21.51 0.91 -4.37
N PRO A 27 21.96 0.62 -3.14
CA PRO A 27 21.08 -0.03 -2.16
C PRO A 27 19.82 0.81 -2.16
N SER A 28 18.68 0.16 -2.45
CA SER A 28 17.36 0.80 -2.42
C SER A 28 17.34 1.64 -1.15
N SER A 29 17.55 2.95 -1.28
CA SER A 29 17.56 3.85 -0.14
C SER A 29 16.13 3.81 0.32
N ARG A 30 15.87 2.94 1.31
CA ARG A 30 14.52 2.64 1.76
C ARG A 30 14.00 3.97 2.26
N ILE A 31 13.12 4.57 1.46
CA ILE A 31 12.44 5.79 1.81
C ILE A 31 11.91 5.56 3.24
N PRO A 32 12.25 6.43 4.21
CA PRO A 32 11.80 6.29 5.58
C PRO A 32 10.30 5.98 5.62
N LEU A 33 9.88 5.15 6.58
CA LEU A 33 8.47 4.73 6.67
C LEU A 33 7.53 5.94 6.74
N LEU A 34 7.93 6.99 7.48
CA LEU A 34 7.18 8.23 7.59
C LEU A 34 7.03 8.96 6.27
N ASP A 35 8.08 9.00 5.44
CA ASP A 35 8.04 9.63 4.12
C ASP A 35 7.12 8.84 3.18
N ARG A 36 7.17 7.49 3.25
CA ARG A 36 6.25 6.63 2.50
C ARG A 36 4.80 6.82 2.91
N LEU A 37 4.54 6.91 4.22
CA LEU A 37 3.20 7.17 4.75
C LEU A 37 2.71 8.55 4.31
N SER A 38 3.56 9.57 4.43
CA SER A 38 3.25 10.95 4.03
C SER A 38 2.94 11.07 2.54
N ALA A 39 3.64 10.34 1.67
CA ALA A 39 3.36 10.32 0.24
C ALA A 39 1.95 9.77 -0.10
N THR A 40 1.38 8.95 0.79
CA THR A 40 0.04 8.38 0.64
C THR A 40 -1.03 9.16 1.40
N ARG A 41 -0.69 10.30 2.03
CA ARG A 41 -1.58 11.08 2.89
C ARG A 41 -2.92 11.41 2.25
N GLY A 42 -2.93 11.81 0.97
CA GLY A 42 -4.18 12.14 0.27
C GLY A 42 -5.15 10.96 0.07
N ILE A 43 -4.74 9.73 0.37
CA ILE A 43 -5.58 8.53 0.29
C ILE A 43 -6.35 8.31 1.60
N TRP A 44 -5.69 8.53 2.74
CA TRP A 44 -6.22 8.18 4.06
C TRP A 44 -6.55 9.40 4.93
N GLU A 45 -6.12 10.60 4.55
CA GLU A 45 -6.50 11.86 5.18
C GLU A 45 -7.49 12.63 4.29
N LEU A 46 -8.71 12.85 4.81
CA LEU A 46 -9.77 13.54 4.12
C LEU A 46 -10.06 14.91 4.76
N MET A 47 -10.36 15.90 3.93
CA MET A 47 -10.70 17.25 4.37
C MET A 47 -12.19 17.53 4.11
N ASP A 48 -12.85 18.18 5.06
CA ASP A 48 -14.22 18.68 4.93
C ASP A 48 -15.26 17.59 4.61
N VAL A 49 -15.06 16.38 5.14
CA VAL A 49 -15.95 15.25 4.95
C VAL A 49 -16.86 15.06 6.17
N GLN A 50 -18.14 14.82 5.91
CA GLN A 50 -19.11 14.56 6.97
C GLN A 50 -18.84 13.21 7.65
N PRO A 51 -18.87 13.11 8.99
CA PRO A 51 -18.60 11.88 9.72
C PRO A 51 -19.43 10.67 9.23
N GLU A 52 -20.68 10.88 8.82
CA GLU A 52 -21.59 9.85 8.33
C GLU A 52 -21.10 9.22 7.02
N GLN A 53 -20.46 10.00 6.14
CA GLN A 53 -19.88 9.51 4.90
C GLN A 53 -18.68 8.60 5.18
N ILE A 54 -17.85 8.97 6.16
CA ILE A 54 -16.69 8.19 6.59
C ILE A 54 -17.12 6.88 7.23
N LYS A 55 -18.14 6.92 8.10
CA LYS A 55 -18.72 5.71 8.70
C LYS A 55 -19.25 4.75 7.63
N ARG A 56 -19.97 5.26 6.63
CA ARG A 56 -20.46 4.46 5.50
C ARG A 56 -19.31 3.87 4.69
N LEU A 57 -18.29 4.66 4.39
CA LEU A 57 -17.11 4.19 3.65
C LEU A 57 -16.39 3.06 4.40
N LEU A 58 -16.10 3.24 5.68
CA LEU A 58 -15.40 2.23 6.47
C LEU A 58 -16.24 0.96 6.74
N SER A 59 -17.56 1.05 6.70
CA SER A 59 -18.45 -0.11 6.92
C SER A 59 -18.28 -1.24 5.90
N SER A 60 -17.89 -0.92 4.66
CA SER A 60 -17.61 -1.91 3.61
C SER A 60 -16.18 -2.43 3.62
N HIS A 61 -15.33 -1.93 4.53
CA HIS A 61 -13.94 -2.31 4.63
C HIS A 61 -13.69 -3.28 5.79
N GLN A 62 -12.55 -3.95 5.73
CA GLN A 62 -12.12 -4.89 6.75
C GLN A 62 -11.83 -4.18 8.10
N PRO A 63 -11.98 -4.88 9.24
CA PRO A 63 -11.47 -4.40 10.52
C PRO A 63 -10.01 -3.95 10.43
N GLY A 64 -9.68 -2.85 11.11
CA GLY A 64 -8.39 -2.19 11.05
C GLY A 64 -8.27 -1.13 9.94
N SER A 65 -9.20 -1.06 9.00
CA SER A 65 -9.26 0.06 8.06
C SER A 65 -9.57 1.37 8.78
N PHE A 66 -8.90 2.45 8.36
CA PHE A 66 -8.99 3.74 9.02
C PHE A 66 -8.99 4.89 8.02
N ILE A 67 -9.52 6.03 8.49
CA ILE A 67 -9.45 7.33 7.81
C ILE A 67 -9.18 8.39 8.88
N VAL A 68 -8.32 9.35 8.56
CA VAL A 68 -8.15 10.58 9.35
C VAL A 68 -8.96 11.67 8.67
N ALA A 69 -9.81 12.36 9.42
CA ALA A 69 -10.58 13.48 8.90
C ALA A 69 -10.22 14.78 9.60
N ARG A 70 -10.26 15.88 8.86
CA ARG A 70 -10.31 17.24 9.40
C ARG A 70 -11.64 17.87 9.02
N ASN A 71 -12.28 18.47 10.00
CA ASN A 71 -13.59 19.09 9.81
C ASN A 71 -13.44 20.62 9.88
N GLY A 72 -13.46 21.28 8.73
CA GLY A 72 -13.35 22.73 8.61
C GLY A 72 -11.99 23.29 9.03
N ASN A 73 -12.00 24.57 9.44
CA ASN A 73 -10.80 25.33 9.80
C ASN A 73 -10.24 24.98 11.20
N ALA A 74 -10.78 23.95 11.85
CA ALA A 74 -10.29 23.48 13.13
C ALA A 74 -9.03 22.63 12.90
N ALA A 75 -7.96 22.94 13.64
CA ALA A 75 -6.73 22.15 13.62
C ALA A 75 -6.92 20.70 14.11
N GLY A 76 -8.07 20.41 14.74
CA GLY A 76 -8.40 19.08 15.24
C GLY A 76 -8.56 18.06 14.12
N LYS A 77 -7.85 16.94 14.27
CA LYS A 77 -8.03 15.75 13.43
C LYS A 77 -8.82 14.71 14.21
N THR A 78 -9.55 13.86 13.50
CA THR A 78 -10.24 12.71 14.09
C THR A 78 -9.88 11.46 13.31
N LEU A 79 -9.41 10.43 14.01
CA LEU A 79 -9.21 9.10 13.47
C LEU A 79 -10.53 8.32 13.55
N PHE A 80 -10.99 7.85 12.40
CA PHE A 80 -12.09 6.90 12.28
C PHE A 80 -11.50 5.52 12.04
N LEU A 81 -11.82 4.55 12.90
CA LEU A 81 -11.28 3.19 12.84
C LEU A 81 -12.40 2.16 12.79
N ARG A 82 -12.34 1.24 11.82
CA ARG A 82 -13.22 0.07 11.77
C ARG A 82 -12.74 -0.95 12.81
N LEU A 83 -13.51 -1.16 13.87
CA LEU A 83 -13.20 -2.15 14.92
C LEU A 83 -13.77 -3.54 14.58
N PRO A 84 -13.14 -4.64 15.02
CA PRO A 84 -13.75 -5.96 14.97
C PRO A 84 -14.98 -6.00 15.91
N GLU A 85 -16.11 -6.48 15.39
CA GLU A 85 -17.29 -6.95 16.15
C GLU A 85 -17.79 -6.07 17.32
N SER A 86 -17.80 -4.75 17.20
CA SER A 86 -18.40 -3.88 18.21
C SER A 86 -19.90 -3.61 17.96
N ASP A 87 -20.73 -3.99 18.94
CA ASP A 87 -22.18 -3.75 19.05
C ASP A 87 -22.65 -2.48 18.34
N ASN A 88 -23.37 -2.64 17.23
CA ASN A 88 -24.06 -1.61 16.44
C ASN A 88 -23.26 -0.36 16.01
N LYS A 89 -21.99 -0.24 16.38
CA LYS A 89 -21.06 0.82 15.99
C LYS A 89 -19.87 0.17 15.30
N MET A 90 -19.94 0.09 13.97
CA MET A 90 -18.86 -0.46 13.17
C MET A 90 -17.58 0.40 13.23
N VAL A 91 -17.71 1.71 13.48
CA VAL A 91 -16.60 2.67 13.37
C VAL A 91 -16.55 3.53 14.62
N ASP A 92 -15.39 3.57 15.27
CA ASP A 92 -15.13 4.40 16.45
C ASP A 92 -14.28 5.63 16.10
N LEU A 93 -14.39 6.67 16.93
CA LEU A 93 -13.85 8.00 16.68
C LEU A 93 -12.85 8.39 17.78
N PHE A 94 -11.63 8.70 17.38
CA PHE A 94 -10.56 9.12 18.28
C PHE A 94 -10.07 10.51 17.90
N PRO A 95 -10.26 11.54 18.75
CA PRO A 95 -9.68 12.86 18.50
C PRO A 95 -8.15 12.78 18.55
N LEU A 96 -7.48 13.47 17.64
CA LEU A 96 -6.03 13.57 17.59
C LEU A 96 -5.62 15.00 17.92
N GLU A 97 -4.69 15.14 18.85
CA GLU A 97 -4.06 16.41 19.21
C GLU A 97 -2.76 16.56 18.41
N ASP A 98 -2.57 17.73 17.79
CA ASP A 98 -1.25 18.11 17.29
C ASP A 98 -0.45 18.67 18.47
N HIS A 99 0.51 17.90 18.98
CA HIS A 99 1.48 18.42 19.94
C HIS A 99 2.53 19.27 19.21
N PRO A 100 2.85 20.48 19.70
CA PRO A 100 3.83 21.38 19.12
C PRO A 100 5.27 20.86 19.23
#